data_AF-A0A132NJ77-F1
#
_entry.id   AF-A0A132NJ77-F1
#
_cell.length_a   1.000
_cell.length_b   1.000
_cell.length_c   1.000
_cell.angle_alpha   90.00
_cell.angle_beta   90.00
_cell.angle_gamma   90.00
#
_symmetry.space_group_name_H-M   'P 1'
#
loop_
_entity.id
_entity.type
_entity.pdbx_description
1 polymer ?
#
loop_
_entity_poly.entity_id
_entity_poly.type
_entity_poly.pdbx_seq_one_letter_code
_entity_poly.pdbx_strand_id
1 'polypeptide(L)' 'MVSTPDLDRLRRVLGGEDLRWLVDRMWSRLARDLPLDGDVTLRAATPAQRQAVARLLGRAPGRGT' A
#
# COMPACT_ATOMS: atom_id res chain seq x y z
N MET A 1 -7.39 19.86 -2.53
CA MET A 1 -8.78 19.41 -2.76
C MET A 1 -8.68 18.10 -3.51
N VAL A 2 -8.92 16.95 -2.87
CA VAL A 2 -8.81 15.65 -3.55
C VAL A 2 -10.03 15.53 -4.47
N SER A 3 -9.83 15.59 -5.78
CA SER A 3 -10.92 15.46 -6.73
C SER A 3 -11.51 14.05 -6.65
N THR A 4 -12.84 13.93 -6.60
CA THR A 4 -13.60 12.67 -6.60
C THR A 4 -13.07 11.57 -7.54
N PRO A 5 -12.64 11.85 -8.80
CA PRO A 5 -12.04 10.84 -9.67
C PRO A 5 -10.74 10.22 -9.13
N ASP A 6 -9.96 10.96 -8.35
CA ASP A 6 -8.75 10.45 -7.70
C ASP A 6 -9.11 9.44 -6.61
N LEU A 7 -10.21 9.68 -5.88
CA LEU A 7 -10.70 8.76 -4.87
C LEU A 7 -11.17 7.43 -5.47
N ASP A 8 -11.87 7.43 -6.60
CA ASP A 8 -12.28 6.19 -7.28
C ASP A 8 -11.08 5.39 -7.79
N ARG A 9 -10.09 6.08 -8.37
CA ARG A 9 -8.83 5.46 -8.77
C ARG A 9 -8.12 4.85 -7.56
N LEU A 10 -8.03 5.59 -6.46
CA LEU A 10 -7.42 5.11 -5.21
C LEU A 10 -8.18 3.91 -4.65
N ARG A 11 -9.51 3.91 -4.66
CA ARG A 11 -10.32 2.76 -4.22
C ARG A 11 -10.08 1.54 -5.09
N ARG A 12 -9.94 1.71 -6.40
CA ARG A 12 -9.64 0.60 -7.32
C ARG A 12 -8.22 0.05 -7.13
N VAL A 13 -7.27 0.92 -6.84
CA VAL A 13 -5.84 0.56 -6.73
C VAL A 13 -5.49 0.04 -5.33
N LEU A 14 -6.03 0.64 -4.27
CA LEU A 14 -5.69 0.36 -2.86
C LEU A 14 -6.82 -0.33 -2.07
N GLY A 15 -8.04 -0.41 -2.61
CA GLY A 15 -9.22 -0.93 -1.89
C GLY A 15 -9.32 -2.45 -1.83
N GLY A 16 -8.38 -3.20 -2.41
CA GLY A 16 -8.32 -4.65 -2.32
C GLY A 16 -7.84 -5.13 -0.94
N GLU A 17 -8.34 -6.28 -0.49
CA GLU A 17 -7.94 -6.90 0.80
C GLU A 17 -6.43 -7.13 0.91
N ASP A 18 -5.79 -7.43 -0.21
CA ASP A 18 -4.35 -7.68 -0.33
C ASP A 18 -3.47 -6.45 -0.05
N LEU A 19 -4.02 -5.23 -0.14
CA LEU A 19 -3.32 -3.98 0.16
C LEU A 19 -3.80 -3.31 1.44
N ARG A 20 -4.82 -3.87 2.11
CA ARG A 20 -5.39 -3.29 3.33
C ARG A 20 -4.34 -3.05 4.42
N TRP A 21 -3.42 -4.00 4.62
CA TRP A 21 -2.33 -3.87 5.60
C TRP A 21 -1.44 -2.65 5.35
N LEU A 22 -1.21 -2.29 4.08
CA LEU A 22 -0.37 -1.16 3.69
C LEU A 22 -1.11 0.14 3.96
N VAL A 23 -2.39 0.19 3.61
CA VAL A 23 -3.28 1.34 3.86
C VAL A 23 -3.41 1.60 5.36
N ASP A 24 -3.70 0.57 6.16
CA ASP A 24 -3.79 0.66 7.63
C ASP A 24 -2.47 1.19 8.24
N ARG A 25 -1.32 0.74 7.71
CA ARG A 25 0.00 1.22 8.15
C ARG A 25 0.25 2.68 7.76
N MET A 26 -0.09 3.09 6.54
CA MET A 26 0.03 4.48 6.10
C MET A 26 -0.82 5.40 6.99
N TRP A 27 -2.07 5.04 7.25
CA TRP A 27 -2.94 5.77 8.16
C TRP A 27 -2.36 5.89 9.57
N SER A 28 -1.83 4.79 10.10
CA SER A 28 -1.18 4.77 11.42
C SER A 28 0.03 5.70 11.50
N ARG A 29 0.79 5.86 10.40
CA ARG A 29 1.94 6.77 10.34
C ARG A 29 1.52 8.22 10.20
N LEU A 30 0.57 8.50 9.30
CA LEU A 30 0.02 9.85 9.11
C LEU A 30 -0.64 10.38 10.38
N ALA A 31 -1.38 9.54 11.11
CA ALA A 31 -1.98 9.90 12.40
C ALA A 31 -0.94 10.28 13.47
N ARG A 32 0.33 9.90 13.26
CA ARG A 32 1.46 10.17 14.15
C ARG A 32 2.42 11.23 13.59
N ASP A 33 2.03 11.91 12.51
CA ASP A 33 2.87 12.87 11.78
C ASP A 33 4.22 12.25 11.32
N LEU A 34 4.22 10.94 11.05
CA LEU A 34 5.43 10.23 10.64
C LEU A 34 5.57 10.24 9.10
N PRO A 35 6.81 10.40 8.60
CA PRO A 35 7.10 10.33 7.17
C PRO A 35 6.70 8.98 6.55
N LEU A 36 6.33 9.02 5.26
CA LEU A 36 5.95 7.85 4.44
C LEU A 36 7.05 7.43 3.44
N ASP A 37 8.22 8.06 3.46
CA ASP A 37 9.35 7.80 2.55
C ASP A 37 10.20 6.56 2.91
N GLY A 38 9.84 5.82 3.96
CA GLY A 38 10.57 4.63 4.41
C GLY A 38 10.11 3.33 3.75
N ASP A 39 11.00 2.34 3.76
CA ASP A 39 10.68 0.97 3.37
C ASP A 39 9.68 0.31 4.32
N VAL A 40 8.86 -0.59 3.78
CA VAL A 40 7.88 -1.34 4.54
C VAL A 40 8.00 -2.84 4.29
N THR A 41 8.25 -3.58 5.36
CA THR A 41 8.29 -5.05 5.32
C THR A 41 6.99 -5.62 5.86
N LEU A 42 6.39 -6.53 5.09
CA LEU A 42 5.29 -7.41 5.52
C LEU A 42 5.84 -8.83 5.70
N ARG A 43 5.82 -9.34 6.95
CA ARG A 43 6.23 -10.71 7.25
C ARG A 43 5.18 -11.70 6.75
N ALA A 44 5.65 -12.84 6.23
CA ALA A 44 4.80 -13.92 5.71
C ALA A 44 3.79 -13.46 4.64
N ALA A 45 4.17 -12.50 3.78
CA ALA A 45 3.31 -11.99 2.73
C ALA A 45 2.82 -13.10 1.78
N THR A 46 1.51 -13.16 1.55
CA THR A 46 0.88 -14.12 0.66
C THR A 46 1.24 -13.85 -0.81
N PRO A 47 1.09 -14.83 -1.71
CA PRO A 47 1.28 -14.60 -3.15
C PRO A 47 0.38 -13.49 -3.71
N ALA A 48 -0.88 -13.40 -3.24
CA ALA A 48 -1.84 -12.38 -3.65
C ALA A 48 -1.39 -10.98 -3.21
N GLN A 49 -0.93 -10.83 -1.95
CA GLN A 49 -0.34 -9.59 -1.44
C GLN A 49 0.89 -9.15 -2.26
N ARG A 50 1.80 -10.09 -2.56
CA ARG A 50 2.97 -9.79 -3.40
C ARG A 50 2.57 -9.33 -4.81
N GLN A 51 1.56 -9.97 -5.41
CA GLN A 51 1.08 -9.60 -6.73
C GLN A 51 0.39 -8.23 -6.72
N ALA A 52 -0.42 -7.94 -5.70
CA ALA A 52 -1.08 -6.65 -5.55
C ALA A 52 -0.06 -5.51 -5.38
N VAL A 53 0.97 -5.70 -4.55
CA VAL A 53 2.08 -4.75 -4.43
C VAL A 53 2.84 -4.61 -5.74
N ALA A 54 3.09 -5.69 -6.48
CA ALA A 54 3.78 -5.61 -7.76
C ALA A 54 3.00 -4.77 -8.78
N ARG A 55 1.67 -4.91 -8.82
CA ARG A 55 0.79 -4.08 -9.67
C ARG A 55 0.81 -2.62 -9.25
N LEU A 56 0.78 -2.35 -7.94
CA LEU A 56 0.87 -0.99 -7.39
C LEU A 56 2.19 -0.30 -7.77
N LEU A 57 3.31 -1.02 -7.67
CA LEU A 57 4.65 -0.48 -7.93
C LEU A 57 5.05 -0.49 -9.41
N GLY A 58 4.34 -1.24 -10.27
CA GLY A 58 4.75 -1.50 -11.65
C GLY A 58 6.00 -2.37 -11.78
N ARG A 59 6.47 -2.99 -10.68
CA ARG A 59 7.65 -3.87 -10.61
C ARG A 59 7.52 -4.87 -9.47
N ALA A 60 8.27 -5.96 -9.50
CA ALA A 60 8.28 -6.94 -8.41
C ALA A 60 8.77 -6.30 -7.09
N PRO A 61 8.10 -6.58 -5.94
CA PRO A 61 8.57 -6.12 -4.64
C PRO A 61 9.89 -6.79 -4.24
N GLY A 62 10.69 -6.10 -3.43
CA GLY A 62 11.93 -6.64 -2.85
C GLY A 62 11.65 -7.78 -1.85
N ARG A 63 12.72 -8.46 -1.43
CA ARG A 63 12.62 -9.58 -0.45
C ARG A 63 12.45 -9.12 1.01
N GLY A 64 12.43 -7.81 1.25
CA GLY A 64 12.51 -7.23 2.60
C GLY A 64 13.93 -7.31 3.16
N THR A 65 14.20 -6.47 4.15
CA THR A 65 15.43 -6.49 4.95
C THR A 65 15.17 -7.15 6.29
#